data_AF-A0A2V3U9L7-F1
#
_entry.id   AF-A0A2V3U9L7-F1
#
_cell.length_a   1.000
_cell.length_b   1.000
_cell.length_c   1.000
_cell.angle_alpha   90.00
_cell.angle_beta   90.00
_cell.angle_gamma   90.00
#
_symmetry.space_group_name_H-M   'P 1'
#
loop_
_entity.id
_entity.type
_entity.pdbx_description
1 polymer ?
#
loop_
_entity_poly.entity_id
_entity_poly.type
_entity_poly.pdbx_seq_one_letter_code
_entity_poly.pdbx_strand_id
1 'polypeptide(L)' 'MPTLVLHGEDDQIVPIVAAAMKSIKLLRNGSLKTYPGFPHGMLTVNADVLNADLLAFVKA' A
#
# COMPACT_ATOMS: atom_id res chain seq x y z
N MET A 1 4.92 16.88 1.13
CA MET A 1 5.58 15.85 0.30
C MET A 1 4.52 14.87 -0.18
N PRO A 2 4.58 14.40 -1.44
CA PRO A 2 3.80 13.25 -1.89
C PRO A 2 4.08 12.03 -1.01
N THR A 3 3.08 11.21 -0.74
CA THR A 3 3.22 9.99 0.08
C THR A 3 2.31 8.89 -0.46
N LEU A 4 2.88 7.71 -0.69
CA LEU A 4 2.15 6.54 -1.14
C LEU A 4 1.90 5.59 0.02
N VAL A 5 0.66 5.14 0.18
CA VAL A 5 0.25 4.05 1.07
C VAL A 5 -0.10 2.84 0.19
N LEU A 6 0.55 1.71 0.43
CA LEU A 6 0.28 0.42 -0.21
C LEU A 6 -0.25 -0.55 0.85
N HIS A 7 -1.32 -1.30 0.57
CA HIS A 7 -1.85 -2.28 1.54
C HIS A 7 -2.54 -3.47 0.84
N GLY A 8 -2.27 -4.68 1.31
CA GLY A 8 -2.96 -5.90 0.86
C GLY A 8 -4.31 -6.07 1.53
N GLU A 9 -5.37 -6.36 0.77
CA GLU A 9 -6.72 -6.43 1.33
C GLU A 9 -6.96 -7.68 2.19
N ASP A 10 -6.13 -8.73 2.02
CA ASP A 10 -6.13 -9.95 2.83
C ASP A 10 -4.95 -9.99 3.81
N ASP A 11 -4.52 -8.82 4.29
CA ASP A 11 -3.56 -8.72 5.37
C ASP A 11 -4.18 -9.21 6.69
N GLN A 12 -3.84 -10.45 7.07
CA GLN A 12 -4.31 -11.08 8.30
C GLN A 12 -3.57 -10.65 9.57
N ILE A 13 -2.53 -9.81 9.46
CA ILE A 13 -1.74 -9.33 10.61
C ILE A 13 -2.13 -7.89 10.94
N VAL A 14 -2.25 -7.03 9.92
CA VAL A 14 -2.61 -5.62 10.05
C VAL A 14 -3.87 -5.35 9.21
N PRO A 15 -5.07 -5.41 9.79
CA PRO A 15 -6.32 -5.19 9.08
C PRO A 15 -6.40 -3.83 8.39
N ILE A 16 -6.70 -3.83 7.08
CA ILE A 16 -6.67 -2.63 6.23
C ILE A 16 -7.58 -1.49 6.75
N VAL A 17 -8.74 -1.83 7.32
CA VAL A 17 -9.69 -0.88 7.90
C VAL A 17 -9.15 -0.16 9.14
N ALA A 18 -8.21 -0.79 9.85
CA ALA A 18 -7.57 -0.24 11.04
C ALA A 18 -6.28 0.54 10.72
N ALA A 19 -5.73 0.38 9.51
CA ALA A 19 -4.46 0.97 9.08
C ALA A 19 -4.63 1.89 7.86
N ALA A 20 -4.38 1.39 6.64
CA ALA A 20 -4.31 2.21 5.42
C ALA A 20 -5.54 3.10 5.18
N MET A 21 -6.75 2.60 5.46
CA MET A 21 -7.99 3.39 5.30
C MET A 21 -8.09 4.57 6.27
N LYS A 22 -7.37 4.53 7.40
CA LYS A 22 -7.24 5.66 8.34
C LYS A 22 -6.08 6.55 7.95
N SER A 23 -4.91 5.97 7.64
CA SER A 23 -3.70 6.71 7.25
C SER A 23 -3.98 7.66 6.08
N ILE A 24 -4.67 7.19 5.04
CA ILE A 24 -4.96 8.03 3.86
C ILE A 24 -5.82 9.26 4.17
N LYS A 25 -6.67 9.18 5.20
CA LYS A 25 -7.51 10.31 5.64
C LYS A 25 -6.72 11.38 6.40
N LEU A 26 -5.55 11.02 6.94
CA LEU A 26 -4.69 11.92 7.72
C LEU A 26 -3.60 12.59 6.88
N LEU A 27 -3.21 11.96 5.76
CA LEU A 27 -2.16 12.47 4.89
C LEU A 27 -2.67 13.61 4.00
N ARG A 28 -2.06 14.80 4.11
CA ARG A 28 -2.41 15.98 3.30
C ARG A 28 -2.15 15.82 1.80
N ASN A 29 -1.14 15.03 1.43
CA ASN A 29 -0.80 14.71 0.03
C ASN A 29 -0.52 13.20 -0.10
N GLY A 30 -1.50 12.40 0.32
CA GLY A 30 -1.44 10.95 0.29
C GLY A 30 -2.16 10.36 -0.91
N SER A 31 -1.61 9.29 -1.48
CA SER A 31 -2.32 8.36 -2.36
C SER A 31 -2.37 6.97 -1.71
N LEU A 32 -3.46 6.24 -1.95
CA LEU A 32 -3.64 4.87 -1.46
C LEU A 32 -3.81 3.94 -2.66
N LYS A 33 -3.05 2.85 -2.67
CA LYS A 33 -3.25 1.72 -3.58
C LYS A 33 -3.44 0.44 -2.79
N THR A 34 -4.54 -0.26 -3.06
CA THR A 34 -4.89 -1.53 -2.43
C THR A 34 -4.70 -2.68 -3.40
N TYR A 35 -4.47 -3.87 -2.86
CA TYR A 35 -4.24 -5.08 -3.65
C TYR A 35 -5.15 -6.21 -3.15
N PRO A 36 -6.21 -6.54 -3.91
CA PRO A 36 -7.13 -7.62 -3.56
C PRO A 36 -6.41 -8.95 -3.36
N GLY A 37 -6.66 -9.61 -2.22
CA GLY A 37 -6.10 -10.92 -1.90
C GLY A 37 -4.61 -10.94 -1.52
N PHE A 38 -3.93 -9.78 -1.45
CA PHE A 38 -2.50 -9.76 -1.08
C PHE A 38 -2.34 -9.85 0.45
N PRO A 39 -1.37 -10.63 0.95
CA PRO A 39 -1.15 -10.84 2.38
C PRO A 39 -0.26 -9.76 3.00
N HIS A 40 -0.04 -9.83 4.32
CA HIS A 40 0.91 -8.95 5.03
C HIS A 40 2.31 -8.93 4.40
N GLY A 41 2.80 -10.11 3.99
CA GLY A 41 4.13 -10.30 3.39
C GLY A 41 4.24 -9.92 1.91
N MET A 42 3.30 -9.14 1.37
CA MET A 42 3.18 -8.82 -0.06
C MET A 42 4.45 -8.23 -0.71
N LEU A 43 5.31 -7.54 0.04
CA LEU A 43 6.58 -7.01 -0.47
C LEU A 43 7.55 -8.12 -0.92
N THR A 44 7.45 -9.31 -0.31
CA THR A 44 8.30 -10.45 -0.66
C THR A 44 7.62 -11.36 -1.68
N VAL A 45 6.35 -11.72 -1.45
CA VAL A 45 5.65 -12.73 -2.27
C VAL A 45 5.02 -12.16 -3.55
N ASN A 46 4.86 -10.83 -3.65
CA ASN A 46 4.34 -10.13 -4.82
C ASN A 46 5.29 -9.01 -5.30
N ALA A 47 6.60 -9.22 -5.12
CA ALA A 47 7.62 -8.20 -5.33
C ALA A 47 7.56 -7.54 -6.72
N ASP A 48 7.35 -8.31 -7.79
CA ASP A 48 7.33 -7.77 -9.16
C ASP A 48 6.26 -6.69 -9.35
N VAL A 49 5.07 -6.91 -8.77
CA VAL A 49 3.95 -5.97 -8.84
C VAL A 49 4.25 -4.72 -8.02
N LEU A 50 4.71 -4.90 -6.78
CA LEU A 50 4.93 -3.78 -5.87
C LEU A 50 6.14 -2.94 -6.27
N ASN A 51 7.21 -3.56 -6.76
CA ASN A 51 8.40 -2.86 -7.22
C ASN A 51 8.11 -1.94 -8.41
N ALA A 52 7.23 -2.37 -9.34
CA ALA A 52 6.81 -1.53 -10.45
C ALA A 52 6.06 -0.28 -9.98
N ASP A 53 5.16 -0.43 -9.00
CA ASP A 53 4.40 0.69 -8.43
C ASP A 53 5.25 1.65 -7.63
N LEU A 54 6.18 1.12 -6.81
CA LEU A 54 7.14 1.91 -6.06
C LEU A 54 8.05 2.71 -7.00
N LEU A 55 8.55 2.07 -8.07
CA LEU A 55 9.38 2.74 -9.07
C LEU A 55 8.60 3.85 -9.80
N ALA A 56 7.34 3.60 -10.15
CA ALA A 56 6.48 4.61 -10.76
C ALA A 56 6.29 5.81 -9.84
N PHE A 57 6.07 5.59 -8.54
CA PHE A 57 5.90 6.67 -7.57
C PHE A 57 7.17 7.50 -7.37
N VAL A 58 8.34 6.87 -7.28
CA VAL A 58 9.62 7.58 -7.05
C VAL A 58 10.03 8.44 -8.25
N LYS A 59 9.60 8.07 -9.46
CA LYS A 59 9.91 8.82 -10.69
C LYS A 59 8.96 10.00 -10.98
N ALA A 60 7.87 10.12 -10.23
CA ALA A 60 6.81 11.10 -10.46
C ALA A 60 7.14 12.51 -9.92
#